data_AF-A0A383D5W6-F1
#
_entry.id   AF-A0A383D5W6-F1
#
_cell.length_a   1.000
_cell.length_b   1.000
_cell.length_c   1.000
_cell.angle_alpha   90.00
_cell.angle_beta   90.00
_cell.angle_gamma   90.00
#
_symmetry.space_group_name_H-M   'P 1'
#
loop_
_entity.id
_entity.type
_entity.pdbx_description
1 polymer ?
#
loop_
_entity_poly.entity_id
_entity_poly.type
_entity_poly.pdbx_seq_one_letter_code
_entity_poly.pdbx_strand_id
1 'polypeptide(L)'
;MIIVQNFLHVDIKKFMQTKLLLLLLNTCLFSGCHLFPVLGKKESGKNSLWNHGAMVSIANPHAVEAAIAILEKGGSAVDAAIGAHVILGLVEPQSSGLGGGGFLLHYDYGKEKLTFVDGRETAPGEATFDMFMKDDGTVMDFLEAWPSGKAVGTPGIVALYSTAHAA
;
A
#
# COMPACT_ATOMS: atom_id res chain seq x y z
N MET A 1 -2.76 3.23 -2.78
CA MET A 1 -1.99 3.05 -1.53
C MET A 1 -1.47 1.62 -1.51
N ILE A 2 -0.19 1.42 -1.83
CA ILE A 2 0.44 0.10 -1.80
C ILE A 2 0.81 -0.16 -0.33
N ILE A 3 -0.04 -0.88 0.40
CA ILE A 3 0.32 -1.51 1.66
C ILE A 3 0.35 -3.01 1.37
N VAL A 4 1.56 -3.56 1.28
CA VAL A 4 1.82 -4.95 1.66
C VAL A 4 3.04 -4.92 2.57
N GLN A 5 2.74 -4.87 3.86
CA GLN A 5 3.64 -5.33 4.90
C GLN A 5 3.79 -6.85 4.70
N ASN A 6 4.97 -7.29 4.27
CA ASN A 6 5.38 -8.67 4.48
C ASN A 6 6.73 -8.68 5.20
N PHE A 7 6.61 -8.67 6.53
CA PHE A 7 7.69 -8.83 7.48
C PHE A 7 8.03 -10.32 7.56
N LEU A 8 8.99 -10.77 6.75
CA LEU A 8 9.51 -12.13 6.84
C LEU A 8 10.45 -12.24 8.06
N HIS A 9 9.97 -12.97 9.07
CA HIS A 9 10.71 -13.67 10.13
C HIS A 9 11.85 -12.92 10.84
N VAL A 10 11.49 -12.07 11.81
CA VAL A 10 12.37 -11.77 12.94
C VAL A 10 11.94 -12.65 14.13
N ASP A 11 12.86 -13.44 14.67
CA ASP A 11 12.67 -14.32 15.82
C ASP A 11 12.29 -13.52 17.10
N ILE A 12 10.99 -13.36 17.34
CA ILE A 12 10.42 -12.58 18.46
C ILE A 12 10.86 -13.12 19.85
N LYS A 13 11.18 -14.41 19.98
CA LYS A 13 11.60 -15.01 21.26
C LYS A 13 12.98 -14.54 21.73
N LYS A 14 13.93 -14.26 20.82
CA LYS A 14 15.27 -13.74 21.18
C LYS A 14 15.24 -12.26 21.55
N PHE A 15 14.36 -11.47 20.95
CA PHE A 15 14.27 -10.03 21.23
C PHE A 15 13.64 -9.71 22.59
N MET A 16 12.72 -10.55 23.07
CA MET A 16 11.99 -10.32 24.32
C MET A 16 12.84 -10.64 25.57
N GLN A 17 13.72 -11.65 25.53
CA GLN A 17 14.59 -11.96 26.69
C GLN A 17 15.74 -10.96 26.87
N THR A 18 16.29 -10.41 25.79
CA THR A 18 17.45 -9.50 25.89
C THR A 18 17.05 -8.06 26.26
N LYS A 19 15.81 -7.64 25.96
CA LYS A 19 15.31 -6.30 26.35
C LYS A 19 14.64 -6.25 27.73
N LEU A 20 14.11 -7.37 28.24
CA LEU A 20 13.52 -7.42 29.58
C LEU A 20 14.58 -7.27 30.69
N LEU A 21 15.83 -7.67 30.43
CA LEU A 21 16.94 -7.54 31.37
C LEU A 21 17.58 -6.13 31.39
N LEU A 22 17.40 -5.33 30.34
CA LEU A 22 17.94 -3.96 30.23
C LEU A 22 16.94 -2.86 30.60
N LEU A 23 15.64 -3.19 30.75
CA LEU A 23 14.59 -2.21 31.08
C LEU A 23 14.44 -1.96 32.59
N LEU A 24 15.00 -2.80 33.46
CA LEU A 24 14.88 -2.67 34.92
C LEU A 24 15.96 -1.78 35.57
N LEU A 25 17.01 -1.38 34.83
CA LEU A 25 18.11 -0.59 35.38
C LEU A 25 18.01 0.92 35.10
N ASN A 26 17.02 1.36 34.33
CA ASN A 26 16.92 2.76 33.87
C ASN A 26 15.69 3.51 34.40
N THR A 27 14.98 2.97 35.39
CA THR A 27 13.73 3.52 35.92
C THR A 27 13.90 4.40 37.17
N CYS A 28 15.10 4.89 37.49
CA CYS A 28 15.34 5.65 38.74
C CYS A 28 15.86 7.09 38.60
N LEU A 29 15.91 7.71 37.41
CA LEU A 29 16.60 9.03 37.28
C LEU A 29 15.87 10.17 36.56
N PHE A 30 14.54 10.12 36.36
CA PHE A 30 13.81 11.30 35.86
C PHE A 30 12.52 11.58 36.64
N SER A 31 12.65 11.79 37.95
CA SER A 31 11.71 12.65 38.68
C SER A 31 12.11 14.11 38.47
N GLY A 32 11.61 14.68 37.36
CA GLY A 32 11.74 16.09 37.04
C GLY A 32 10.44 16.57 36.41
N CYS A 33 9.49 16.99 37.24
CA CYS A 33 8.24 17.59 36.81
C CYS A 33 8.55 19.00 36.27
N HIS A 34 8.79 19.14 34.96
CA HIS A 34 8.84 20.43 34.29
C HIS A 34 7.56 20.66 33.50
N LEU A 35 6.79 21.64 33.99
CA LEU A 35 5.64 22.26 33.36
C LEU A 35 6.08 22.91 32.03
N PHE A 36 5.99 22.18 30.91
CA PHE A 36 6.14 22.79 29.58
C PHE A 36 4.82 23.46 29.21
N PRO A 37 4.77 24.80 29.08
CA PRO A 37 3.60 25.43 28.50
C PRO A 37 3.56 25.05 27.02
N VAL A 38 2.52 24.32 26.61
CA VAL A 38 2.18 24.13 25.20
C VAL A 38 1.65 25.47 24.67
N LEU A 39 2.56 26.41 24.43
CA LEU A 39 2.31 27.48 23.48
C LEU A 39 2.31 26.81 22.12
N GLY A 40 1.11 26.41 21.68
CA GLY A 40 0.82 26.04 20.31
C GLY A 40 1.12 27.24 19.41
N LYS A 41 2.40 27.45 19.10
CA LYS A 41 2.81 28.26 17.97
C LYS A 41 2.30 27.51 16.76
N LYS A 42 1.19 28.00 16.20
CA LYS A 42 0.76 27.65 14.86
C LYS A 42 1.92 28.06 13.97
N GLU A 43 2.81 27.11 13.68
CA GLU A 43 3.78 27.22 12.60
C GLU A 43 2.92 27.41 11.36
N SER A 44 2.66 28.68 11.05
CA SER A 44 2.22 29.15 9.75
C SER A 44 3.32 28.72 8.78
N GLY A 45 3.26 27.45 8.37
CA GLY A 45 4.23 26.84 7.49
C GLY A 45 4.35 27.72 6.28
N LYS A 46 5.51 28.35 6.13
CA LYS A 46 5.90 28.98 4.87
C LYS A 46 5.75 27.87 3.83
N ASN A 47 4.91 28.08 2.82
CA ASN A 47 4.86 27.24 1.62
C ASN A 47 6.22 27.35 0.93
N SER A 48 7.23 26.61 1.41
CA SER A 48 8.43 26.37 0.62
C SER A 48 8.00 25.44 -0.49
N LEU A 49 7.83 25.98 -1.70
CA LEU A 49 7.66 25.17 -2.90
C LEU A 49 8.80 24.15 -2.94
N TRP A 50 8.44 22.86 -2.99
CA TRP A 50 9.39 21.77 -3.09
C TRP A 50 10.24 21.97 -4.35
N ASN A 51 11.55 22.19 -4.19
CA ASN A 51 12.46 22.51 -5.30
C ASN A 51 13.38 21.35 -5.71
N HIS A 52 13.18 20.16 -5.17
CA HIS A 52 13.98 18.97 -5.47
C HIS A 52 13.43 18.14 -6.64
N GLY A 53 12.47 18.66 -7.40
CA GLY A 53 11.85 17.95 -8.52
C GLY A 53 10.79 16.96 -8.05
N ALA A 54 10.89 15.70 -8.47
CA ALA A 54 9.93 14.65 -8.12
C ALA A 54 10.47 13.72 -7.02
N MET A 55 9.56 12.99 -6.37
CA MET A 55 9.88 11.98 -5.36
C MET A 55 9.14 10.69 -5.70
N VAL A 56 9.81 9.55 -5.54
CA VAL A 56 9.25 8.22 -5.78
C VAL A 56 9.60 7.34 -4.58
N SER A 57 8.61 6.62 -4.04
CA SER A 57 8.79 5.66 -2.95
C SER A 57 7.97 4.40 -3.25
N ILE A 58 8.67 3.30 -3.53
CA ILE A 58 8.09 2.01 -3.94
C ILE A 58 8.90 0.88 -3.30
N ALA A 59 8.27 -0.28 -3.05
CA ALA A 59 8.86 -1.42 -2.36
C ALA A 59 10.09 -2.04 -3.08
N ASN A 60 10.11 -1.98 -4.42
CA ASN A 60 11.17 -2.56 -5.23
C ASN A 60 12.00 -1.49 -5.97
N PRO A 61 13.35 -1.54 -5.95
CA PRO A 61 14.19 -0.58 -6.66
C PRO A 61 13.98 -0.56 -8.18
N HIS A 62 13.68 -1.70 -8.82
CA HIS A 62 13.41 -1.72 -10.26
C HIS A 62 12.12 -0.98 -10.63
N ALA A 63 11.12 -1.02 -9.75
CA ALA A 63 9.89 -0.24 -9.92
C ALA A 63 10.14 1.26 -9.69
N VAL A 64 11.05 1.61 -8.78
CA VAL A 64 11.53 2.99 -8.59
C VAL A 64 12.23 3.51 -9.86
N GLU A 65 13.16 2.74 -10.42
CA GLU A 65 13.87 3.07 -11.67
C GLU A 65 12.88 3.30 -12.82
N ALA A 66 11.87 2.45 -12.95
CA ALA A 66 10.86 2.60 -13.99
C ALA A 66 9.99 3.86 -13.82
N ALA A 67 9.57 4.18 -12.60
CA ALA A 67 8.84 5.41 -12.32
C ALA A 67 9.68 6.66 -12.60
N ILE A 68 10.94 6.67 -12.15
CA ILE A 68 11.88 7.77 -12.42
C ILE A 68 12.05 7.96 -13.93
N ALA A 69 12.28 6.88 -14.68
CA ALA A 69 12.45 6.95 -16.14
C ALA A 69 11.22 7.51 -16.86
N ILE A 70 10.00 7.30 -16.33
CA ILE A 70 8.77 7.90 -16.88
C ILE A 70 8.70 9.39 -16.56
N LEU A 71 9.03 9.79 -15.33
CA LEU A 71 9.06 11.19 -14.91
C LEU A 71 10.11 11.99 -15.69
N GLU A 72 11.30 11.42 -15.92
CA GLU A 72 12.37 12.03 -16.72
C GLU A 72 11.96 12.24 -18.19
N LYS A 73 11.06 11.39 -18.71
CA LYS A 73 10.46 11.54 -20.04
C LYS A 73 9.32 12.55 -20.09
N GLY A 74 9.01 13.22 -18.98
CA GLY A 74 7.92 14.20 -18.87
C GLY A 74 6.55 13.58 -18.64
N GLY A 75 6.48 12.31 -18.22
CA GLY A 75 5.23 11.67 -17.81
C GLY A 75 4.68 12.26 -16.50
N SER A 76 3.38 12.08 -16.27
CA SER A 76 2.72 12.52 -15.04
C SER A 76 3.05 11.60 -13.85
N ALA A 77 2.72 12.04 -12.64
CA ALA A 77 2.79 11.19 -11.44
C ALA A 77 1.90 9.94 -11.55
N VAL A 78 0.78 10.03 -12.28
CA VAL A 78 -0.11 8.89 -12.56
C VAL A 78 0.56 7.90 -13.51
N ASP A 79 1.19 8.38 -14.59
CA ASP A 79 1.91 7.52 -15.54
C ASP A 79 3.06 6.78 -14.86
N ALA A 80 3.80 7.49 -14.01
CA ALA A 80 4.89 6.90 -13.23
C ALA A 80 4.38 5.84 -12.25
N ALA A 81 3.23 6.07 -11.61
CA ALA A 81 2.59 5.08 -10.73
C ALA A 81 2.09 3.84 -11.50
N ILE A 82 1.52 4.02 -12.69
CA ILE A 82 1.10 2.91 -13.56
C ILE A 82 2.33 2.09 -13.99
N GLY A 83 3.38 2.75 -14.49
CA GLY A 83 4.61 2.08 -14.90
C GLY A 83 5.28 1.32 -13.75
N ALA A 84 5.37 1.93 -12.58
CA ALA A 84 5.84 1.27 -11.37
C ALA A 84 5.04 0.01 -11.05
N HIS A 85 3.70 0.07 -11.07
CA HIS A 85 2.85 -1.06 -10.74
C HIS A 85 2.98 -2.20 -11.77
N VAL A 86 3.15 -1.89 -13.06
CA VAL A 86 3.43 -2.91 -14.08
C VAL A 86 4.74 -3.65 -13.75
N ILE A 87 5.78 -2.93 -13.35
CA ILE A 87 7.05 -3.54 -12.95
C ILE A 87 6.92 -4.33 -11.66
N LEU A 88 6.17 -3.83 -10.66
CA LEU A 88 5.85 -4.60 -9.45
C LEU A 88 5.15 -5.93 -9.77
N GLY A 89 4.30 -5.97 -10.80
CA GLY A 89 3.70 -7.23 -11.28
C GLY A 89 4.72 -8.28 -11.74
N LEU A 90 5.93 -7.86 -12.12
CA LEU A 90 7.03 -8.73 -12.51
C LEU A 90 7.99 -9.04 -11.35
N VAL A 91 8.38 -8.03 -10.58
CA VAL A 91 9.41 -8.15 -9.53
C VAL A 91 8.86 -8.46 -8.14
N GLU A 92 7.56 -8.27 -7.93
CA GLU A 92 6.80 -8.62 -6.73
C GLU A 92 5.45 -9.30 -7.08
N PRO A 93 5.46 -10.38 -7.89
CA PRO A 93 4.25 -10.98 -8.46
C PRO A 93 3.29 -11.55 -7.41
N GLN A 94 3.80 -11.92 -6.23
CA GLN A 94 2.99 -12.41 -5.10
C GLN A 94 2.14 -11.32 -4.43
N SER A 95 2.48 -10.05 -4.66
CA SER A 95 1.93 -8.90 -3.94
C SER A 95 0.89 -8.16 -4.78
N SER A 96 1.23 -7.88 -6.04
CA SER A 96 0.40 -7.09 -6.94
C SER A 96 0.60 -7.54 -8.39
N GLY A 97 -0.32 -7.18 -9.28
CA GLY A 97 -0.17 -7.48 -10.69
C GLY A 97 -1.47 -7.25 -11.47
N LEU A 98 -1.41 -7.55 -12.78
CA LEU A 98 -2.54 -7.35 -13.71
C LEU A 98 -3.77 -8.22 -13.38
N GLY A 99 -3.57 -9.32 -12.66
CA GLY A 99 -4.63 -10.25 -12.28
C GLY A 99 -5.42 -9.87 -11.03
N GLY A 100 -5.15 -8.72 -10.41
CA GLY A 100 -5.81 -8.28 -9.18
C GLY A 100 -6.58 -6.96 -9.34
N GLY A 101 -6.71 -6.27 -8.23
CA GLY A 101 -7.33 -4.95 -8.12
C GLY A 101 -6.50 -3.99 -7.29
N GLY A 102 -6.98 -2.74 -7.21
CA GLY A 102 -6.28 -1.70 -6.47
C GLY A 102 -7.07 -0.42 -6.33
N PHE A 103 -6.49 0.53 -5.60
CA PHE A 103 -7.05 1.85 -5.40
C PHE A 103 -6.01 2.91 -5.69
N LEU A 104 -6.40 3.89 -6.51
CA LEU A 104 -5.57 5.03 -6.86
C LEU A 104 -6.18 6.31 -6.28
N LEU A 105 -5.36 7.06 -5.56
CA LEU A 105 -5.71 8.35 -5.02
C LEU A 105 -4.77 9.37 -5.66
N HIS A 106 -5.32 10.33 -6.40
CA HIS A 106 -4.57 11.34 -7.13
C HIS A 106 -5.07 12.72 -6.77
N TYR A 107 -4.15 13.58 -6.35
CA TYR A 107 -4.43 14.99 -6.13
C TYR A 107 -3.87 15.81 -7.28
N ASP A 108 -4.76 16.44 -8.04
CA ASP A 108 -4.41 17.39 -9.09
C ASP A 108 -4.29 18.77 -8.45
N TYR A 109 -3.05 19.26 -8.30
CA TYR A 109 -2.78 20.58 -7.74
C TYR A 109 -3.35 21.72 -8.59
N GLY A 110 -3.31 21.59 -9.92
CA GLY A 110 -3.79 22.63 -10.84
C GLY A 110 -5.30 22.80 -10.79
N LYS A 111 -6.04 21.72 -10.52
CA LYS A 111 -7.50 21.72 -10.36
C LYS A 111 -7.96 21.77 -8.90
N GLU A 112 -7.03 21.77 -7.94
CA GLU A 112 -7.28 21.60 -6.50
C GLU A 112 -8.25 20.44 -6.19
N LYS A 113 -8.12 19.33 -6.94
CA LYS A 113 -9.09 18.23 -6.93
C LYS A 113 -8.44 16.92 -6.53
N LEU A 114 -9.05 16.26 -5.53
CA LEU A 114 -8.75 14.88 -5.17
C LEU A 114 -9.64 13.92 -5.96
N THR A 115 -9.04 12.96 -6.63
CA THR A 115 -9.73 11.90 -7.37
C THR A 115 -9.37 10.54 -6.75
N PHE A 116 -10.39 9.74 -6.49
CA PHE A 116 -10.27 8.36 -6.04
C PHE A 116 -10.79 7.43 -7.13
N VAL A 117 -9.97 6.48 -7.57
CA VAL A 117 -10.34 5.47 -8.55
C VAL A 117 -10.31 4.11 -7.86
N ASP A 118 -11.48 3.47 -7.85
CA ASP A 118 -11.67 2.12 -7.35
C ASP A 118 -11.53 1.11 -8.50
N GLY A 119 -10.51 0.27 -8.41
CA GLY A 119 -10.26 -0.85 -9.30
C GLY A 119 -10.28 -2.17 -8.56
N ARG A 120 -11.05 -2.29 -7.48
CA ARG A 120 -11.18 -3.53 -6.71
C ARG A 120 -11.79 -4.64 -7.56
N GLU A 121 -11.37 -5.87 -7.30
CA GLU A 121 -11.96 -7.04 -7.94
C GLU A 121 -13.44 -7.16 -7.59
N THR A 122 -14.23 -7.64 -8.55
CA THR A 122 -15.67 -7.87 -8.38
C THR A 122 -15.99 -9.35 -8.54
N ALA A 123 -16.91 -9.88 -7.75
CA ALA A 123 -17.37 -11.26 -7.91
C ALA A 123 -17.91 -11.48 -9.34
N PRO A 124 -17.60 -12.61 -10.00
CA PRO A 124 -18.11 -12.90 -11.34
C PRO A 124 -19.63 -13.00 -11.33
N GLY A 125 -20.27 -12.82 -12.50
CA GLY A 125 -21.74 -12.79 -12.61
C GLY A 125 -22.45 -14.08 -12.18
N GLU A 126 -21.76 -15.21 -12.16
CA GLU A 126 -22.26 -16.52 -11.72
C GLU A 126 -21.96 -16.82 -10.24
N ALA A 127 -21.35 -15.89 -9.50
CA ALA A 127 -21.08 -16.08 -8.08
C ALA A 127 -22.40 -16.20 -7.28
N THR A 128 -22.47 -17.20 -6.42
CA THR A 128 -23.60 -17.43 -5.51
C THR A 128 -23.18 -17.24 -4.05
N PHE A 129 -24.14 -16.96 -3.17
CA PHE A 129 -23.87 -16.73 -1.75
C PHE A 129 -23.29 -17.98 -1.03
N ASP A 130 -23.55 -19.16 -1.58
CA ASP A 130 -23.14 -20.47 -1.07
C ASP A 130 -21.97 -21.08 -1.86
N MET A 131 -21.31 -20.33 -2.74
CA MET A 131 -20.19 -20.86 -3.54
C MET A 131 -19.02 -21.40 -2.69
N PHE A 132 -18.92 -20.92 -1.44
CA PHE A 132 -18.17 -21.34 -0.24
C PHE A 132 -18.51 -22.69 0.40
N MET A 133 -19.59 -23.35 -0.01
CA MET A 133 -20.12 -24.54 0.67
C MET A 133 -19.79 -25.83 -0.08
N LYS A 134 -19.71 -26.93 0.66
CA LYS A 134 -19.64 -28.30 0.15
C LYS A 134 -21.04 -28.86 -0.05
N ASP A 135 -21.13 -29.96 -0.79
CA ASP A 135 -22.40 -30.66 -1.09
C ASP A 135 -23.10 -31.19 0.17
N ASP A 136 -22.36 -31.45 1.24
CA ASP A 136 -22.89 -31.88 2.54
C ASP A 136 -23.42 -30.72 3.41
N GLY A 137 -23.37 -29.48 2.89
CA GLY A 137 -23.81 -28.27 3.58
C GLY A 137 -22.78 -27.67 4.54
N THR A 138 -21.56 -28.20 4.61
CA THR A 138 -20.48 -27.63 5.42
C THR A 138 -19.68 -26.57 4.66
N VAL A 139 -19.00 -25.68 5.38
CA VAL A 139 -18.14 -24.63 4.77
C VAL A 139 -16.83 -25.26 4.30
N MET A 140 -16.33 -24.85 3.14
CA MET A 140 -14.98 -25.23 2.70
C MET A 140 -13.92 -24.78 3.70
N ASP A 141 -12.86 -25.59 3.86
CA ASP A 141 -11.69 -25.14 4.62
C ASP A 141 -10.97 -24.02 3.87
N PHE A 142 -10.27 -23.16 4.60
CA PHE A 142 -9.53 -22.04 4.01
C PHE A 142 -8.47 -22.49 2.99
N LEU A 143 -7.75 -23.58 3.28
CA LEU A 143 -6.72 -24.12 2.38
C LEU A 143 -7.32 -24.82 1.16
N GLU A 144 -8.60 -25.15 1.20
CA GLU A 144 -9.37 -25.66 0.07
C GLU A 144 -9.94 -24.51 -0.77
N ALA A 145 -10.51 -23.49 -0.11
CA ALA A 145 -11.16 -22.36 -0.76
C ALA A 145 -10.16 -21.41 -1.44
N TRP A 146 -9.04 -21.05 -0.78
CA TRP A 146 -8.08 -20.07 -1.31
C TRP A 146 -7.54 -20.45 -2.68
N PRO A 147 -6.89 -21.62 -2.88
CA PRO A 147 -6.27 -21.94 -4.17
C PRO A 147 -7.31 -22.31 -5.24
N SER A 148 -8.59 -22.40 -4.89
CA SER A 148 -9.65 -22.72 -5.84
C SER A 148 -9.94 -21.56 -6.79
N GLY A 149 -10.46 -21.88 -7.98
CA GLY A 149 -10.94 -20.86 -8.92
C GLY A 149 -12.11 -20.01 -8.39
N LYS A 150 -12.78 -20.47 -7.33
CA LYS A 150 -13.90 -19.75 -6.69
C LYS A 150 -13.45 -18.48 -5.99
N ALA A 151 -12.19 -18.44 -5.53
CA ALA A 151 -11.61 -17.27 -4.88
C ALA A 151 -11.15 -16.18 -5.85
N VAL A 152 -11.25 -16.40 -7.17
CA VAL A 152 -10.81 -15.45 -8.20
C VAL A 152 -11.93 -14.44 -8.49
N GLY A 153 -11.70 -13.17 -8.13
CA GLY A 153 -12.52 -12.05 -8.58
C GLY A 153 -12.14 -11.60 -10.00
N THR A 154 -13.06 -10.88 -10.66
CA THR A 154 -12.80 -10.25 -11.96
C THR A 154 -11.75 -9.16 -11.78
N PRO A 155 -10.57 -9.24 -12.44
CA PRO A 155 -9.50 -8.27 -12.26
C PRO A 155 -9.92 -6.84 -12.65
N GLY A 156 -9.65 -5.87 -11.78
CA GLY A 156 -10.06 -4.47 -11.97
C GLY A 156 -8.91 -3.51 -12.32
N ILE A 157 -7.65 -3.94 -12.16
CA ILE A 157 -6.50 -3.05 -12.24
C ILE A 157 -6.27 -2.43 -13.63
N VAL A 158 -6.53 -3.16 -14.72
CA VAL A 158 -6.37 -2.64 -16.09
C VAL A 158 -7.41 -1.56 -16.38
N ALA A 159 -8.64 -1.75 -15.90
CA ALA A 159 -9.69 -0.73 -16.01
C ALA A 159 -9.35 0.53 -15.18
N LEU A 160 -8.74 0.34 -14.01
CA LEU A 160 -8.21 1.44 -13.21
C LEU A 160 -7.11 2.20 -13.97
N TYR A 161 -6.17 1.52 -14.63
CA TYR A 161 -5.14 2.20 -15.43
C TYR A 161 -5.75 3.05 -16.53
N SER A 162 -6.70 2.49 -17.29
CA SER A 162 -7.38 3.22 -18.35
C SER A 162 -8.10 4.47 -17.82
N THR A 163 -8.75 4.35 -16.67
CA THR A 163 -9.48 5.47 -16.05
C THR A 163 -8.53 6.53 -15.53
N ALA A 164 -7.45 6.12 -14.86
CA ALA A 164 -6.48 7.04 -14.27
C ALA A 164 -5.63 7.75 -15.32
N HIS A 165 -5.19 7.05 -16.37
CA HIS A 165 -4.38 7.61 -17.45
C HIS A 165 -5.13 8.64 -18.31
N ALA A 166 -6.46 8.57 -18.33
CA ALA A 166 -7.32 9.49 -19.09
C ALA A 166 -7.69 10.79 -18.33
N ALA A 167 -7.34 10.91 -17.04
CA ALA A 167 -7.84 11.94 -16.12
C ALA A 167 -7.03 13.26 -16.10
#